data_AF-A0A8J3BBT9-F1
#
_entry.id   AF-A0A8J3BBT9-F1
#
_cell.length_a   1.000
_cell.length_b   1.000
_cell.length_c   1.000
_cell.angle_alpha   90.00
_cell.angle_beta   90.00
_cell.angle_gamma   90.00
#
_symmetry.space_group_name_H-M   'P 1'
#
loop_
_entity.id
_entity.type
_entity.pdbx_description
1 polymer ?
#
loop_
_entity_poly.entity_id
_entity_poly.type
_entity_poly.pdbx_seq_one_letter_code
_entity_poly.pdbx_strand_id
1 'polypeptide(L)'
;MLASLFRPRPAAPAPAAEPAVTVNHQLHMLDIADAFAALDRATLAGVNPHLRAGQLAARWDLWMFVERIWDDAGRRGIDPAADPRYAAVAALRDLMGTLYETADEAQRLAGDLEY
;
A
#
# COMPACT_ATOMS: atom_id res chain seq x y z
N MET A 1 -38.63 47.83 -41.48
CA MET A 1 -37.62 46.79 -41.74
C MET A 1 -36.44 47.09 -40.82
N LEU A 2 -35.82 46.22 -40.01
CA LEU A 2 -35.94 44.80 -39.66
C LEU A 2 -35.29 44.72 -38.26
N ALA A 3 -35.98 44.18 -37.25
CA ALA A 3 -35.39 43.96 -35.93
C ALA A 3 -34.63 42.62 -35.93
N SER A 4 -33.35 42.68 -35.58
CA SER A 4 -32.40 41.57 -35.59
C SER A 4 -32.75 40.51 -34.53
N LEU A 5 -33.00 39.28 -34.97
CA LEU A 5 -33.19 38.10 -34.11
C LEU A 5 -31.85 37.42 -33.87
N PHE A 6 -31.09 37.90 -32.88
CA PHE A 6 -29.93 37.14 -32.37
C PHE A 6 -30.35 36.41 -31.08
N ARG A 7 -30.70 35.12 -31.21
CA ARG A 7 -30.86 34.24 -30.03
C ARG A 7 -29.54 33.52 -29.79
N PRO A 8 -28.91 33.64 -28.61
CA PRO A 8 -27.71 32.88 -28.30
C PRO A 8 -28.03 31.37 -28.23
N ARG A 9 -27.12 30.56 -28.77
CA ARG A 9 -27.19 29.09 -28.71
C ARG A 9 -27.02 28.62 -27.25
N PRO A 10 -27.84 27.70 -26.74
CA PRO A 10 -27.66 27.17 -25.39
C PRO A 10 -26.30 26.47 -25.30
N ALA A 11 -25.60 26.69 -24.18
CA ALA A 11 -24.33 26.04 -23.89
C ALA A 11 -24.51 24.52 -23.86
N ALA A 12 -23.55 23.78 -24.43
CA ALA A 12 -23.54 22.33 -24.32
C ALA A 12 -23.44 21.92 -22.84
N PRO A 13 -24.12 20.85 -22.41
CA PRO A 13 -23.96 20.33 -21.06
C PRO A 13 -22.49 19.97 -20.82
N ALA A 14 -21.99 20.28 -19.62
CA ALA A 14 -20.65 19.88 -19.21
C ALA A 14 -20.46 18.36 -19.38
N PRO A 15 -19.29 17.90 -19.83
CA PRO A 15 -19.03 16.47 -19.94
C PRO A 15 -19.24 15.83 -18.56
N ALA A 16 -19.98 14.71 -18.53
CA ALA A 16 -20.15 13.93 -17.32
C ALA A 16 -18.77 13.53 -16.79
N ALA A 17 -18.55 13.73 -15.49
CA ALA A 17 -17.32 13.27 -14.84
C ALA A 17 -17.19 11.76 -15.09
N GLU A 18 -16.07 11.34 -15.67
CA GLU A 18 -15.76 9.92 -15.81
C GLU A 18 -15.79 9.27 -14.42
N PRO A 19 -16.40 8.09 -14.26
CA PRO A 19 -16.41 7.42 -12.98
C PRO A 19 -14.96 7.19 -12.55
N ALA A 20 -14.59 7.71 -11.38
CA ALA A 20 -13.28 7.45 -10.80
C ALA A 20 -13.11 5.93 -10.68
N VAL A 21 -12.12 5.38 -11.39
CA VAL A 21 -11.71 3.98 -11.21
C VAL A 21 -11.16 3.86 -9.80
N THR A 22 -11.97 3.34 -8.88
CA THR A 22 -11.50 3.00 -7.53
C THR A 22 -10.58 1.79 -7.66
N VAL A 23 -9.27 2.01 -7.74
CA VAL A 23 -8.28 0.93 -7.72
C VAL A 23 -8.36 0.27 -6.34
N ASN A 24 -8.66 -1.03 -6.31
CA ASN A 24 -8.58 -1.81 -5.08
C ASN A 24 -7.11 -2.12 -4.79
N HIS A 25 -6.41 -1.17 -4.17
CA HIS A 25 -5.00 -1.27 -3.84
C HIS A 25 -4.68 -2.49 -2.97
N GLN A 26 -5.60 -2.88 -2.10
CA GLN A 26 -5.40 -3.97 -1.15
C GLN A 26 -5.39 -5.34 -1.84
N LEU A 27 -6.37 -5.62 -2.71
CA LEU A 27 -6.38 -6.87 -3.48
C LEU A 27 -5.13 -7.01 -4.35
N HIS A 28 -4.75 -5.94 -5.07
CA HIS A 28 -3.54 -5.99 -5.90
C HIS A 28 -2.26 -6.14 -5.07
N MET A 29 -2.17 -5.55 -3.86
CA MET A 29 -0.99 -5.73 -3.03
C MET A 29 -0.91 -7.13 -2.43
N LEU A 30 -2.02 -7.75 -2.07
CA LEU A 30 -2.04 -9.14 -1.61
C LEU A 30 -1.52 -10.08 -2.70
N ASP A 31 -2.01 -9.92 -3.94
CA ASP A 31 -1.52 -10.71 -5.08
C ASP A 31 -0.01 -10.55 -5.30
N ILE A 32 0.50 -9.32 -5.15
CA ILE A 32 1.95 -9.03 -5.26
C ILE A 32 2.72 -9.66 -4.09
N ALA A 33 2.23 -9.51 -2.87
CA ALA A 33 2.87 -10.05 -1.66
C ALA A 33 3.00 -11.57 -1.76
N ASP A 34 1.92 -12.26 -2.14
CA ASP A 34 1.89 -13.71 -2.31
C ASP A 34 2.85 -14.18 -3.41
N ALA A 35 2.82 -13.53 -4.57
CA ALA A 35 3.71 -13.88 -5.69
C ALA A 35 5.19 -13.63 -5.35
N PHE A 36 5.49 -12.59 -4.58
CA PHE A 36 6.85 -12.22 -4.19
C PHE A 36 7.40 -13.11 -3.07
N ALA A 37 6.57 -13.49 -2.09
CA ALA A 37 7.01 -14.17 -0.87
C ALA A 37 7.78 -15.47 -1.12
N ALA A 38 7.44 -16.24 -2.17
CA ALA A 38 8.17 -17.46 -2.51
C ALA A 38 9.61 -17.17 -2.99
N LEU A 39 9.77 -16.16 -3.87
CA LEU A 39 11.07 -15.73 -4.39
C LEU A 39 11.92 -15.07 -3.31
N ASP A 40 11.28 -14.32 -2.43
CA ASP A 40 11.93 -13.64 -1.32
C ASP A 40 12.53 -14.62 -0.31
N ARG A 41 11.75 -15.62 0.13
CA ARG A 41 12.26 -16.70 1.00
C ARG A 41 13.46 -17.41 0.40
N ALA A 42 13.37 -17.76 -0.89
CA ALA A 42 14.48 -18.43 -1.59
C ALA A 42 15.74 -17.55 -1.61
N THR A 43 15.57 -16.25 -1.79
CA THR A 43 16.69 -15.28 -1.78
C THR A 43 17.29 -15.17 -0.37
N LEU A 44 16.45 -15.00 0.66
CA LEU A 44 16.90 -14.87 2.06
C LEU A 44 17.60 -16.12 2.59
N ALA A 45 17.18 -17.32 2.16
CA ALA A 45 17.86 -18.56 2.49
C ALA A 45 19.31 -18.61 1.94
N GLY A 46 19.57 -17.91 0.84
CA GLY A 46 20.87 -17.89 0.16
C GLY A 46 21.86 -16.84 0.68
N VAL A 47 21.44 -15.87 1.48
CA VAL A 47 22.34 -14.83 2.01
C VAL A 47 22.94 -15.22 3.36
N ASN A 48 23.96 -14.48 3.80
CA ASN A 48 24.61 -14.72 5.09
C ASN A 48 23.78 -14.18 6.27
N PRO A 49 24.06 -14.60 7.52
CA PRO A 49 23.31 -14.17 8.71
C PRO A 49 23.22 -12.66 8.89
N HIS A 50 24.32 -11.93 8.66
CA HIS A 50 24.34 -10.47 8.78
C HIS A 50 23.38 -9.79 7.79
N LEU A 51 23.28 -10.30 6.56
CA LEU A 51 22.33 -9.77 5.57
C LEU A 51 20.88 -10.12 5.92
N ARG A 52 20.59 -11.32 6.46
CA ARG A 52 19.25 -11.63 6.98
C ARG A 52 18.87 -10.74 8.17
N ALA A 53 19.80 -10.47 9.09
CA ALA A 53 19.65 -9.50 10.17
C ALA A 53 19.29 -8.11 9.64
N GLY A 54 20.05 -7.61 8.67
CA GLY A 54 19.78 -6.31 8.04
C GLY A 54 18.43 -6.25 7.32
N GLN A 55 18.02 -7.33 6.64
CA GLN A 55 16.71 -7.38 5.98
C GLN A 55 15.56 -7.37 6.98
N LEU A 56 15.64 -8.13 8.07
CA LEU A 56 14.61 -8.11 9.11
C LEU A 56 14.44 -6.72 9.72
N ALA A 57 15.55 -6.10 10.14
CA ALA A 57 15.52 -4.76 10.74
C ALA A 57 14.96 -3.70 9.78
N ALA A 58 15.41 -3.69 8.52
CA ALA A 58 14.93 -2.71 7.54
C ALA A 58 13.43 -2.87 7.24
N ARG A 59 12.93 -4.11 7.17
CA ARG A 59 11.51 -4.40 6.92
C ARG A 59 10.65 -4.06 8.12
N TRP A 60 11.14 -4.32 9.33
CA TRP A 60 10.50 -3.87 10.57
C TRP A 60 10.37 -2.35 10.62
N ASP A 61 11.45 -1.60 10.36
CA ASP A 61 11.43 -0.14 10.38
C ASP A 61 10.43 0.44 9.37
N LEU A 62 10.37 -0.14 8.17
CA LEU A 62 9.42 0.28 7.15
C LEU A 62 7.98 -0.06 7.56
N TRP A 63 7.74 -1.27 8.09
CA TRP A 63 6.42 -1.66 8.57
C TRP A 63 5.95 -0.72 9.68
N MET A 64 6.78 -0.49 10.70
CA MET A 64 6.47 0.41 11.82
C MET A 64 6.24 1.86 11.38
N PHE A 65 6.92 2.31 10.32
CA PHE A 65 6.66 3.63 9.75
C PHE A 65 5.24 3.72 9.15
N VAL A 66 4.80 2.69 8.43
CA VAL A 66 3.43 2.64 7.86
C VAL A 66 2.39 2.49 8.97
N GLU A 67 2.65 1.65 9.99
CA GLU A 67 1.79 1.55 11.19
C GLU A 67 1.61 2.90 11.87
N ARG A 68 2.69 3.69 12.00
CA ARG A 68 2.60 5.04 12.57
C ARG A 68 1.65 5.95 11.79
N ILE A 69 1.66 5.91 10.46
CA ILE A 69 0.73 6.72 9.64
C ILE A 69 -0.72 6.33 9.93
N TRP A 70 -0.97 5.03 10.08
CA TRP A 70 -2.28 4.49 10.44
C TRP A 70 -2.73 4.93 11.83
N ASP A 71 -1.86 4.74 12.84
CA ASP A 71 -2.15 5.10 14.23
C ASP A 71 -2.37 6.60 14.39
N ASP A 72 -1.64 7.44 13.65
CA ASP A 72 -1.82 8.88 13.63
C ASP A 72 -3.22 9.28 13.17
N ALA A 73 -3.86 8.51 12.29
CA ALA A 73 -5.25 8.73 11.91
C ALA A 73 -6.18 8.51 13.12
N GLY A 74 -6.01 7.39 13.83
CA GLY A 74 -6.77 7.08 15.04
C GLY A 74 -6.59 8.13 16.13
N ARG A 75 -5.36 8.62 16.33
CA ARG A 75 -5.06 9.72 17.27
C ARG A 75 -5.74 11.04 16.91
N ARG A 76 -6.09 11.25 15.64
CA ARG A 76 -6.85 12.41 15.15
C ARG A 76 -8.37 12.18 15.16
N GLY A 77 -8.84 11.05 15.67
CA GLY A 77 -10.26 10.68 15.69
C GLY A 77 -10.80 10.27 14.32
N ILE A 78 -9.92 9.94 13.37
CA ILE A 78 -10.29 9.40 12.07
C ILE A 78 -10.27 7.87 12.19
N ASP A 79 -11.29 7.19 11.70
CA ASP A 79 -11.24 5.74 11.47
C ASP A 79 -10.58 5.48 10.10
N PRO A 80 -9.29 5.10 10.05
CA PRO A 80 -8.59 4.85 8.79
C PRO A 80 -9.15 3.64 8.02
N ALA A 81 -9.85 2.71 8.68
CA ALA A 81 -10.47 1.57 7.98
C ALA A 81 -11.71 2.00 7.19
N ALA A 82 -12.39 3.06 7.63
CA ALA A 82 -13.58 3.61 6.98
C ALA A 82 -13.28 4.75 5.99
N ASP A 83 -12.05 5.26 5.96
CA ASP A 83 -11.66 6.41 5.13
C ASP A 83 -10.87 5.97 3.88
N PRO A 84 -11.43 6.13 2.66
CA PRO A 84 -10.78 5.70 1.42
C PRO A 84 -9.38 6.29 1.18
N ARG A 85 -9.06 7.44 1.80
CA ARG A 85 -7.72 8.05 1.70
C ARG A 85 -6.62 7.19 2.31
N TYR A 86 -6.98 6.27 3.21
CA TYR A 86 -6.06 5.34 3.88
C TYR A 86 -6.02 3.96 3.20
N ALA A 87 -6.75 3.75 2.10
CA ALA A 87 -6.75 2.46 1.38
C ALA A 87 -5.34 2.04 0.93
N ALA A 88 -4.52 3.01 0.49
CA ALA A 88 -3.12 2.74 0.15
C ALA A 88 -2.27 2.40 1.39
N VAL A 89 -2.54 3.03 2.54
CA VAL A 89 -1.86 2.73 3.80
C VAL A 89 -2.22 1.32 4.26
N ALA A 90 -3.49 0.93 4.21
CA ALA A 90 -3.92 -0.44 4.51
C ALA A 90 -3.16 -1.47 3.65
N ALA A 91 -3.13 -1.25 2.34
CA ALA A 91 -2.43 -2.14 1.41
C ALA A 91 -0.92 -2.23 1.69
N LEU A 92 -0.28 -1.12 2.07
CA LEU A 92 1.13 -1.11 2.46
C LEU A 92 1.37 -1.82 3.80
N ARG A 93 0.46 -1.73 4.78
CA ARG A 93 0.57 -2.46 6.04
C ARG A 93 0.59 -3.96 5.80
N ASP A 94 -0.36 -4.45 4.98
CA ASP A 94 -0.45 -5.87 4.63
C ASP A 94 0.84 -6.34 3.94
N LEU A 95 1.30 -5.61 2.90
CA LEU A 95 2.52 -5.95 2.17
C LEU A 95 3.76 -5.95 3.08
N MET A 96 3.96 -4.88 3.88
CA MET A 96 5.13 -4.77 4.74
C MET A 96 5.11 -5.80 5.88
N GLY A 97 3.93 -6.14 6.40
CA GLY A 97 3.74 -7.24 7.34
C GLY A 97 4.21 -8.56 6.73
N THR A 98 3.77 -8.91 5.52
CA THR A 98 4.23 -10.13 4.83
C THR A 98 5.73 -10.14 4.57
N LEU A 99 6.32 -8.99 4.19
CA LEU A 99 7.77 -8.90 4.00
C LEU A 99 8.54 -9.07 5.32
N TYR A 100 8.05 -8.49 6.41
CA TYR A 100 8.64 -8.70 7.73
C TYR A 100 8.55 -10.17 8.14
N GLU A 101 7.38 -10.80 8.00
CA GLU A 101 7.16 -12.20 8.35
C GLU A 101 8.09 -13.16 7.60
N THR A 102 8.29 -12.93 6.30
CA THR A 102 9.22 -13.75 5.50
C THR A 102 10.68 -13.57 5.91
N ALA A 103 11.09 -12.37 6.34
CA ALA A 103 12.43 -12.14 6.87
C ALA A 103 12.64 -12.75 8.26
N ASP A 104 11.63 -12.65 9.14
CA ASP A 104 11.63 -13.26 10.46
C ASP A 104 11.72 -14.79 10.35
N GLU A 105 10.86 -15.36 9.51
CA GLU A 105 10.86 -16.79 9.20
C GLU A 105 12.23 -17.25 8.72
N ALA A 106 12.87 -16.51 7.81
CA ALA A 106 14.19 -16.86 7.30
C ALA A 106 15.29 -16.87 8.38
N GLN A 107 15.28 -15.92 9.33
CA GLN A 107 16.22 -15.96 10.45
C GLN A 107 15.98 -17.15 11.37
N ARG A 108 14.72 -17.39 11.76
CA ARG A 108 14.35 -18.49 12.63
C ARG A 108 14.72 -19.84 12.03
N LEU A 109 14.44 -20.05 10.74
CA LEU A 109 14.78 -21.29 10.03
C LEU A 109 16.29 -21.49 9.87
N ALA A 110 17.06 -20.41 9.71
CA ALA A 110 18.51 -20.48 9.65
C ALA A 110 19.18 -20.70 11.02
N GLY A 111 18.43 -20.53 12.12
CA GLY A 111 18.95 -20.60 13.48
C GLY A 111 19.87 -19.44 13.83
N ASP A 112 19.68 -18.28 13.18
CA ASP A 112 20.41 -17.07 13.52
C ASP A 112 19.95 -16.61 14.92
N LEU A 113 20.88 -16.44 15.85
CA LEU A 113 20.56 -15.90 17.17
C LEU A 113 20.22 -14.41 17.04
N GLU A 114 19.19 -13.94 17.73
CA GLU A 114 18.88 -12.52 17.88
C GLU A 114 20.13 -11.79 18.38
N TYR A 115 20.67 -10.88 17.56
CA TYR A 115 21.84 -10.06 17.88
C TYR A 115 21.45 -8.75 18.57
#